data_AF-A0A1Q8TDJ8-F1
#
_entry.id   AF-A0A1Q8TDJ8-F1
#
_cell.length_a   1.000
_cell.length_b   1.000
_cell.length_c   1.000
_cell.angle_alpha   90.00
_cell.angle_beta   90.00
_cell.angle_gamma   90.00
#
_symmetry.space_group_name_H-M   'P 1'
#
loop_
_entity.id
_entity.type
_entity.pdbx_description
1 polymer ?
#
loop_
_entity_poly.entity_id
_entity_poly.type
_entity_poly.pdbx_seq_one_letter_code
_entity_poly.pdbx_strand_id
1 'polypeptide(L)'
;MSQHAGGGLFRALLHWRPLGRSGKKARRRLPVIVCGLDYAHYRVLTRLARSRRYIALAAIDDYPWHHGTQVEGVRVYYPSEVPSLVERHGVVAVVYCHDDDLAVFADETRERLATQGVPYVCRRTTRISRPS
;
A
#
# COMPACT_ATOMS: atom_id res chain seq x y z
N MET A 1 36.72 25.05 19.39
CA MET A 1 36.93 23.62 19.66
C MET A 1 35.57 22.94 19.62
N SER A 2 35.46 21.90 18.78
CA SER A 2 34.36 20.92 18.54
C SER A 2 32.95 21.46 18.25
N GLN A 3 32.47 21.46 17.00
CA GLN A 3 32.08 20.33 16.12
C GLN A 3 30.95 19.44 16.71
N HIS A 4 29.75 19.57 16.14
CA HIS A 4 28.78 18.47 16.05
C HIS A 4 28.37 18.32 14.58
N ALA A 5 29.12 17.47 13.88
CA ALA A 5 28.69 16.76 12.69
C ALA A 5 28.11 15.41 13.12
N GLY A 6 27.07 14.94 12.44
CA GLY A 6 26.51 13.61 12.72
C GLY A 6 25.28 13.29 11.89
N GLY A 7 25.50 13.02 10.60
CA GLY A 7 24.49 12.42 9.73
C GLY A 7 24.09 11.03 10.24
N GLY A 8 22.80 10.78 10.33
CA GLY A 8 22.23 9.47 10.64
C GLY A 8 21.69 8.80 9.38
N LEU A 9 22.57 8.07 8.68
CA LEU A 9 22.19 7.04 7.71
C LEU A 9 21.59 5.85 8.47
N PHE A 10 20.27 5.66 8.44
CA PHE A 10 19.68 4.39 8.87
C PHE A 10 19.19 3.57 7.67
N ARG A 11 20.13 2.71 7.27
CA ARG A 11 19.98 1.50 6.46
C ARG A 11 19.26 0.44 7.31
N ALA A 12 17.93 0.35 7.24
CA ALA A 12 17.20 -0.77 7.83
C ALA A 12 17.16 -1.93 6.84
N LEU A 13 18.05 -2.90 7.11
CA LEU A 13 18.20 -4.16 6.41
C LEU A 13 16.95 -5.03 6.51
N LEU A 14 16.59 -5.60 5.36
CA LEU A 14 15.76 -6.79 5.19
C LEU A 14 16.22 -7.92 6.12
N HIS A 15 15.43 -8.26 7.14
CA HIS A 15 15.46 -9.58 7.76
C HIS A 15 14.25 -10.40 7.31
N TRP A 16 14.33 -10.90 6.08
CA TRP A 16 13.45 -11.97 5.62
C TRP A 16 13.72 -13.24 6.44
N ARG A 17 12.75 -13.70 7.23
CA ARG A 17 12.64 -15.10 7.67
C ARG A 17 11.47 -15.75 6.94
N PRO A 18 11.69 -16.61 5.93
CA PRO A 18 10.61 -17.38 5.34
C PRO A 18 10.42 -18.69 6.12
N LEU A 19 9.30 -18.84 6.81
CA LEU A 19 8.81 -20.15 7.24
C LEU A 19 7.85 -20.70 6.17
N GLY A 20 8.32 -21.71 5.44
CA GLY A 20 7.52 -22.78 4.86
C GLY A 20 6.58 -22.46 3.69
N ARG A 21 6.97 -22.88 2.48
CA ARG A 21 6.36 -24.02 1.73
C ARG A 21 6.98 -24.08 0.34
N SER A 22 7.68 -25.18 0.07
CA SER A 22 8.21 -25.52 -1.25
C SER A 22 7.05 -25.79 -2.22
N GLY A 23 7.01 -25.03 -3.31
CA GLY A 23 6.02 -25.14 -4.37
C GLY A 23 6.45 -24.22 -5.51
N LYS A 24 6.57 -24.79 -6.72
CA LYS A 24 6.94 -24.15 -8.00
C LYS A 24 6.84 -22.61 -7.97
N LYS A 25 7.99 -21.92 -8.10
CA LYS A 25 8.12 -20.46 -8.05
C LYS A 25 7.45 -19.80 -9.26
N ALA A 26 6.12 -19.87 -9.33
CA ALA A 26 5.34 -18.92 -10.11
C ALA A 26 5.81 -17.52 -9.67
N ARG A 27 6.05 -16.61 -10.62
CA ARG A 27 6.45 -15.23 -10.30
C ARG A 27 5.29 -14.60 -9.50
N ARG A 28 5.30 -14.74 -8.17
CA ARG A 28 4.26 -14.21 -7.29
C ARG A 28 4.32 -12.70 -7.43
N ARG A 29 3.22 -12.13 -7.90
CA ARG A 29 3.02 -10.68 -7.96
C ARG A 29 3.15 -10.11 -6.55
N LEU A 30 3.81 -8.98 -6.41
CA LEU A 30 4.02 -8.30 -5.15
C LEU A 30 2.69 -7.65 -4.70
N PRO A 31 2.16 -7.99 -3.53
CA PRO A 31 0.88 -7.48 -3.06
C PRO A 31 1.02 -6.02 -2.63
N VAL A 32 0.08 -5.19 -3.07
CA VAL A 32 -0.03 -3.78 -2.67
C VAL A 32 -1.45 -3.51 -2.17
N ILE A 33 -1.57 -2.55 -1.26
CA ILE A 33 -2.86 -2.05 -0.78
C ILE A 33 -3.14 -0.72 -1.48
N VAL A 34 -4.37 -0.48 -1.90
CA VAL A 34 -4.82 0.80 -2.44
C VAL A 34 -5.69 1.48 -1.39
N CYS A 35 -5.36 2.71 -1.01
CA CYS A 35 -6.12 3.49 -0.04
C CYS A 35 -6.99 4.50 -0.77
N GLY A 36 -8.31 4.45 -0.57
CA GLY A 36 -9.30 5.25 -1.28
C GLY A 36 -10.07 4.46 -2.35
N LEU A 37 -11.31 4.88 -2.61
CA LEU A 37 -12.23 4.31 -3.60
C LEU A 37 -12.92 5.40 -4.43
N ASP A 38 -12.15 6.07 -5.26
CA ASP A 38 -12.68 6.99 -6.27
C ASP A 38 -12.25 6.61 -7.70
N TYR A 39 -12.56 7.49 -8.66
CA TYR A 39 -12.17 7.30 -10.06
C TYR A 39 -10.65 7.15 -10.28
N ALA A 40 -9.81 7.89 -9.55
CA ALA A 40 -8.36 7.76 -9.64
C ALA A 40 -7.91 6.38 -9.12
N HIS A 41 -8.49 5.92 -8.01
CA HIS A 41 -8.24 4.61 -7.42
C HIS A 41 -8.67 3.46 -8.34
N TYR A 42 -9.83 3.55 -8.99
CA TYR A 42 -10.25 2.55 -9.97
C TYR A 42 -9.24 2.42 -11.11
N ARG A 43 -8.73 3.54 -11.63
CA ARG A 43 -7.65 3.49 -12.64
C ARG A 43 -6.38 2.85 -12.09
N VAL A 44 -6.11 2.95 -10.79
CA VAL A 44 -4.99 2.25 -10.15
C VAL A 44 -5.23 0.75 -10.12
N LEU A 45 -6.40 0.33 -9.63
CA LEU A 45 -6.81 -1.06 -9.53
C LEU A 45 -6.80 -1.75 -10.90
N THR A 46 -7.40 -1.16 -11.94
CA THR A 46 -7.39 -1.70 -13.31
C THR A 46 -5.96 -1.85 -13.86
N ARG A 47 -5.06 -0.91 -13.55
CA ARG A 47 -3.64 -1.02 -13.96
C ARG A 47 -2.88 -2.10 -13.18
N LEU A 48 -3.18 -2.28 -11.90
CA LEU A 48 -2.60 -3.36 -11.08
C LEU A 48 -3.11 -4.73 -11.53
N ALA A 49 -4.38 -4.86 -11.92
CA ALA A 49 -4.95 -6.09 -12.46
C ALA A 49 -4.20 -6.57 -13.70
N ARG A 50 -3.77 -5.63 -14.57
CA ARG A 50 -2.98 -5.90 -15.78
C ARG A 50 -1.47 -6.02 -15.52
N SER A 51 -1.01 -5.75 -14.30
CA SER A 51 0.41 -5.80 -13.96
C SER A 51 0.90 -7.26 -13.82
N ARG A 52 2.08 -7.53 -14.36
CA ARG A 52 2.80 -8.80 -14.16
C ARG A 52 3.67 -8.81 -12.91
N ARG A 53 3.89 -7.65 -12.29
CA ARG A 53 4.79 -7.50 -11.13
C ARG A 53 4.06 -7.24 -9.82
N TYR A 54 2.93 -6.54 -9.87
CA TYR A 54 2.16 -6.14 -8.69
C TYR A 54 0.73 -6.68 -8.76
N ILE A 55 0.09 -6.86 -7.61
CA ILE A 55 -1.32 -7.23 -7.50
C ILE A 55 -1.95 -6.40 -6.37
N ALA A 56 -3.12 -5.83 -6.64
CA ALA A 56 -3.92 -5.20 -5.59
C ALA A 56 -4.48 -6.30 -4.68
N LEU A 57 -4.06 -6.32 -3.42
CA LEU A 57 -4.54 -7.27 -2.42
C LEU A 57 -5.87 -6.79 -1.81
N ALA A 58 -5.93 -5.50 -1.50
CA ALA A 58 -7.05 -4.87 -0.82
C ALA A 58 -7.21 -3.43 -1.28
N ALA A 59 -8.45 -2.95 -1.28
CA ALA A 59 -8.79 -1.54 -1.32
C ALA A 59 -9.26 -1.11 0.07
N ILE A 60 -8.93 0.11 0.49
CA ILE A 60 -9.23 0.61 1.84
C ILE A 60 -10.20 1.78 1.73
N ASP A 61 -11.26 1.71 2.51
CA ASP A 61 -12.26 2.76 2.64
C ASP A 61 -12.81 2.74 4.07
N ASP A 62 -13.10 3.91 4.62
CA ASP A 62 -13.73 4.08 5.94
C ASP A 62 -15.27 4.13 5.84
N TYR A 63 -15.84 4.23 4.64
CA TYR A 63 -17.28 4.19 4.44
C TYR A 63 -17.88 2.81 4.75
N PRO A 64 -18.81 2.70 5.72
CA PRO A 64 -19.29 1.41 6.21
C PRO A 64 -20.07 0.59 5.18
N TRP A 65 -20.66 1.25 4.17
CA TRP A 65 -21.39 0.58 3.09
C TRP A 65 -20.48 0.00 1.99
N HIS A 66 -19.18 0.36 1.97
CA HIS A 66 -18.22 -0.23 1.04
C HIS A 66 -17.51 -1.46 1.62
N HIS A 67 -17.54 -1.66 2.93
CA HIS A 67 -16.86 -2.80 3.57
C HIS A 67 -17.40 -4.14 3.07
N GLY A 68 -16.49 -5.05 2.70
CA GLY A 68 -16.85 -6.38 2.21
C GLY A 68 -17.32 -6.44 0.75
N THR A 69 -17.46 -5.30 0.08
CA THR A 69 -17.73 -5.25 -1.36
C THR A 69 -16.47 -5.58 -2.18
N GLN A 70 -16.66 -5.87 -3.47
CA GLN A 70 -15.56 -6.06 -4.43
C GLN A 70 -15.57 -4.94 -5.47
N VAL A 71 -14.43 -4.31 -5.65
CA VAL A 71 -14.18 -3.28 -6.67
C VAL A 71 -13.10 -3.83 -7.60
N GLU A 72 -13.40 -3.97 -8.89
CA GLU A 72 -12.44 -4.50 -9.88
C GLU A 72 -11.84 -5.87 -9.48
N GLY A 73 -12.61 -6.70 -8.77
CA GLY A 73 -12.17 -8.00 -8.25
C GLY A 73 -11.27 -7.92 -7.00
N VAL A 74 -11.15 -6.75 -6.39
CA VAL A 74 -10.39 -6.51 -5.15
C VAL A 74 -11.35 -6.22 -4.01
N ARG A 75 -11.14 -6.88 -2.86
CA ARG A 75 -12.01 -6.71 -1.70
C ARG A 75 -11.68 -5.42 -0.94
N VAL A 76 -12.73 -4.76 -0.46
CA VAL A 76 -12.64 -3.56 0.37
C VAL A 76 -12.57 -3.92 1.85
N TYR A 77 -11.64 -3.29 2.57
CA TYR A 77 -11.37 -3.48 3.99
C TYR A 77 -11.32 -2.14 4.74
N TYR A 78 -11.49 -2.19 6.06
CA TYR A 78 -11.32 -1.02 6.90
C TYR A 78 -9.84 -0.64 7.07
N PRO A 79 -9.53 0.64 7.33
CA PRO A 79 -8.17 1.11 7.61
C PRO A 79 -7.50 0.36 8.77
N SER A 80 -8.27 0.00 9.80
CA SER A 80 -7.78 -0.74 10.98
C SER A 80 -7.31 -2.16 10.67
N GLU A 81 -7.75 -2.74 9.54
CA GLU A 81 -7.35 -4.09 9.12
C GLU A 81 -6.01 -4.10 8.36
N VAL A 82 -5.54 -2.93 7.91
CA VAL A 82 -4.32 -2.79 7.10
C VAL A 82 -3.07 -3.35 7.79
N PRO A 83 -2.79 -3.09 9.07
CA PRO A 83 -1.61 -3.67 9.74
C PRO A 83 -1.62 -5.20 9.74
N SER A 84 -2.80 -5.80 9.92
CA SER A 84 -2.95 -7.26 9.89
C SER A 84 -2.83 -7.82 8.47
N LEU A 85 -3.31 -7.10 7.46
CA LEU A 85 -3.13 -7.48 6.05
C LEU A 85 -1.65 -7.43 5.66
N VAL A 86 -0.93 -6.40 6.09
CA VAL A 86 0.52 -6.26 5.87
C VAL A 86 1.28 -7.45 6.45
N GLU A 87 1.01 -7.79 7.72
CA GLU A 87 1.69 -8.87 8.43
C GLU A 87 1.42 -10.24 7.79
N ARG A 88 0.16 -10.53 7.43
CA ARG A 88 -0.25 -11.84 6.93
C ARG A 88 0.13 -12.08 5.47
N HIS A 89 0.12 -11.03 4.65
CA HIS A 89 0.25 -11.17 3.19
C HIS A 89 1.56 -10.61 2.62
N GLY A 90 2.39 -9.95 3.43
CA GLY A 90 3.68 -9.40 2.98
C GLY A 90 3.51 -8.26 1.99
N VAL A 91 2.60 -7.34 2.30
CA VAL A 91 2.32 -6.13 1.50
C VAL A 91 3.58 -5.28 1.37
N VAL A 92 3.88 -4.86 0.13
CA VAL A 92 5.13 -4.13 -0.15
C VAL A 92 4.96 -2.61 -0.22
N ALA A 93 3.71 -2.11 -0.31
CA ALA A 93 3.41 -0.69 -0.35
C ALA A 93 1.90 -0.43 -0.13
N VAL A 94 1.61 0.75 0.43
CA VAL A 94 0.27 1.37 0.39
C VAL A 94 0.28 2.44 -0.70
N VAL A 95 -0.62 2.32 -1.67
CA VAL A 95 -0.76 3.24 -2.81
C VAL A 95 -1.96 4.14 -2.57
N TYR A 96 -1.79 5.44 -2.72
CA TYR A 96 -2.86 6.44 -2.55
C TYR A 96 -2.83 7.45 -3.71
N CYS A 97 -3.92 8.17 -3.97
CA CYS A 97 -3.99 9.15 -5.06
C CYS A 97 -4.04 10.62 -4.57
N HIS A 98 -4.60 10.84 -3.40
CA HIS A 98 -4.84 12.11 -2.73
C HIS A 98 -4.31 12.05 -1.31
N ASP A 99 -3.75 13.14 -0.79
CA ASP A 99 -3.21 13.14 0.58
C ASP A 99 -4.30 12.86 1.62
N ASP A 100 -5.55 13.28 1.34
CA ASP A 100 -6.73 13.00 2.16
C ASP A 100 -7.07 11.51 2.24
N ASP A 101 -6.67 10.69 1.25
CA ASP A 101 -6.90 9.23 1.30
C ASP A 101 -6.16 8.60 2.49
N LEU A 102 -5.08 9.21 2.96
CA LEU A 102 -4.35 8.72 4.12
C LEU A 102 -5.04 9.12 5.42
N ALA A 103 -5.90 10.15 5.43
CA ALA A 103 -6.57 10.66 6.64
C ALA A 103 -7.43 9.61 7.35
N VAL A 104 -7.89 8.59 6.62
CA VAL A 104 -8.64 7.44 7.16
C VAL A 104 -7.83 6.59 8.14
N PHE A 105 -6.50 6.70 8.12
CA PHE A 105 -5.63 6.02 9.07
C PHE A 105 -5.49 6.81 10.36
N ALA A 106 -5.97 6.23 11.46
CA ALA A 106 -5.65 6.69 12.82
C ALA A 106 -4.14 6.60 13.09
N ASP A 107 -3.65 7.43 14.01
CA ASP A 107 -2.23 7.53 14.34
C ASP A 107 -1.60 6.19 14.72
N GLU A 108 -2.30 5.40 15.55
CA GLU A 108 -1.88 4.04 15.92
C GLU A 108 -1.65 3.13 14.70
N THR A 109 -2.51 3.26 13.68
CA THR A 109 -2.37 2.47 12.45
C THR A 109 -1.15 2.92 11.65
N ARG A 110 -0.92 4.24 11.56
CA ARG A 110 0.24 4.80 10.86
C ARG A 110 1.55 4.39 11.53
N GLU A 111 1.62 4.44 12.85
CA GLU A 111 2.78 4.01 13.64
C GLU A 111 3.10 2.52 13.45
N ARG A 112 2.07 1.67 13.44
CA ARG A 112 2.24 0.24 13.16
C ARG A 112 2.77 0.00 11.76
N LEU A 113 2.25 0.69 10.75
CA LEU A 113 2.73 0.57 9.38
C LEU A 113 4.16 1.09 9.20
N ALA A 114 4.52 2.15 9.92
CA ALA A 114 5.89 2.67 9.95
C ALA A 114 6.86 1.65 10.56
N THR A 115 6.48 0.99 11.65
CA THR A 115 7.29 -0.07 12.28
C THR A 115 7.43 -1.30 11.37
N GLN A 116 6.40 -1.60 10.58
CA GLN A 116 6.44 -2.66 9.57
C GLN A 116 7.25 -2.29 8.31
N GLY A 117 7.70 -1.02 8.19
CA GLY A 117 8.52 -0.54 7.08
C GLY A 117 7.79 -0.47 5.75
N VAL A 118 6.46 -0.34 5.76
CA VAL A 118 5.66 -0.26 4.53
C VAL A 118 5.67 1.17 3.98
N PRO A 119 6.18 1.40 2.76
CA PRO A 119 6.16 2.73 2.18
C PRO A 119 4.77 3.13 1.69
N TYR A 120 4.44 4.41 1.85
CA TYR A 120 3.30 5.05 1.19
C TYR A 120 3.75 5.62 -0.16
N VAL A 121 3.04 5.27 -1.23
CA VAL A 121 3.38 5.66 -2.60
C VAL A 121 2.22 6.43 -3.21
N CYS A 122 2.41 7.74 -3.40
CA CYS A 122 1.45 8.56 -4.12
C CYS A 122 1.47 8.21 -5.61
N ARG A 123 0.34 7.80 -6.16
CA ARG A 123 0.17 7.72 -7.59
C ARG A 123 -0.42 9.03 -8.10
N ARG A 124 0.45 10.01 -8.34
CA ARG A 124 0.09 11.20 -9.09
C ARG A 124 -0.42 10.77 -10.48
N THR A 125 -1.73 10.86 -10.69
CA THR A 125 -2.25 10.80 -12.06
C THR A 125 -1.72 12.04 -12.75
N THR A 126 -0.76 11.87 -13.66
CA THR A 126 -0.38 12.97 -14.54
C THR A 126 -1.64 13.38 -15.30
N ARG A 127 -2.26 14.49 -14.88
CA ARG A 127 -3.30 15.15 -15.66
C ARG A 127 -2.57 15.65 -16.90
N ILE A 128 -2.81 15.00 -18.04
CA ILE A 128 -2.52 15.64 -19.32
C ILE A 128 -3.58 16.73 -19.44
N SER A 129 -3.27 17.89 -18.88
CA SER A 129 -3.97 19.12 -19.21
C SER A 129 -3.64 19.38 -20.68
N ARG A 130 -4.58 19.08 -21.58
CA ARG A 130 -4.52 19.63 -22.94
C ARG A 130 -4.74 21.14 -22.80
N PRO A 131 -3.79 22.00 -23.21
CA PRO A 131 -4.12 23.40 -23.39
C PRO A 131 -5.11 23.50 -24.56
N SER A 132 -6.20 24.24 -24.33
CA SER A 132 -7.11 24.70 -25.37
C SER A 132 -6.43 25.71 -26.29
#